data_AF-A0A075AXS2-F1
#
_entry.id   AF-A0A075AXS2-F1
#
_cell.length_a   1.000
_cell.length_b   1.000
_cell.length_c   1.000
_cell.angle_alpha   90.00
_cell.angle_beta   90.00
_cell.angle_gamma   90.00
#
_symmetry.space_group_name_H-M   'P 1'
#
loop_
_entity.id
_entity.type
_entity.pdbx_description
1 polymer ?
#
loop_
_entity_poly.entity_id
_entity_poly.type
_entity_poly.pdbx_seq_one_letter_code
_entity_poly.pdbx_strand_id
1 'polypeptide(L)'
;MDSLIVTPISQAQAGQRSGRAGRTGPGKCFRLYTEEAFLTELQPNSIPEIQRTNLANTVLTLKALGINDLLNFDFMDPPTKQSMLEALEKLFALGALDEEGLLTKLGRHMADFPLEPPLSKMLIYSVELGCSEEILTIVAMLSIQNVFYRPKEKQAAADQIKAKFHQPEVTIHPLFNIGRSFNFTYSV
;
A
#
# COMPACT_ATOMS: atom_id res chain seq x y z
N MET A 1 4.35 11.07 -2.58
CA MET A 1 4.47 9.80 -3.33
C MET A 1 5.18 8.82 -2.44
N ASP A 2 4.48 7.78 -2.00
CA ASP A 2 5.09 6.74 -1.18
C ASP A 2 5.91 5.81 -2.09
N SER A 3 7.10 5.45 -1.66
CA SER A 3 7.97 4.55 -2.40
C SER A 3 8.55 3.49 -1.48
N LEU A 4 8.52 2.26 -1.95
CA LEU A 4 9.16 1.13 -1.28
C LEU A 4 10.66 1.17 -1.61
N ILE A 5 11.39 1.97 -0.84
CA ILE A 5 12.85 2.09 -0.95
C ILE A 5 13.56 1.12 -0.01
N VAL A 6 14.71 0.60 -0.46
CA VAL A 6 15.59 -0.19 0.40
C VAL A 6 16.26 0.76 1.37
N THR A 7 15.96 0.60 2.66
CA THR A 7 16.57 1.39 3.74
C THR A 7 17.48 0.51 4.62
N PRO A 8 18.50 1.08 5.26
CA PRO A 8 19.25 0.38 6.29
C PRO A 8 18.34 -0.05 7.45
N ILE A 9 18.76 -1.09 8.17
CA ILE A 9 18.04 -1.62 9.33
C ILE A 9 18.36 -0.83 10.60
N SER A 10 17.50 -0.86 11.60
CA SER A 10 17.83 -0.34 12.92
C SER A 10 18.67 -1.32 13.74
N GLN A 11 19.33 -0.83 14.80
CA GLN A 11 20.06 -1.66 15.75
C GLN A 11 19.12 -2.69 16.42
N ALA A 12 17.90 -2.28 16.77
CA ALA A 12 16.88 -3.18 17.30
C ALA A 12 16.54 -4.32 16.31
N GLN A 13 16.37 -4.00 15.02
CA GLN A 13 16.12 -5.01 13.97
C GLN A 13 17.31 -5.95 13.78
N ALA A 14 18.54 -5.42 13.81
CA ALA A 14 19.76 -6.22 13.76
C ALA A 14 19.87 -7.17 14.97
N GLY A 15 19.53 -6.70 16.16
CA GLY A 15 19.43 -7.51 17.39
C GLY A 15 18.44 -8.66 17.25
N GLN A 16 17.23 -8.37 16.75
CA GLN A 16 16.21 -9.37 16.46
C GLN A 16 16.69 -10.43 15.44
N ARG A 17 17.42 -10.01 14.39
CA ARG A 17 18.00 -10.93 13.40
C ARG A 17 19.05 -11.84 14.03
N SER A 18 19.95 -11.32 14.85
CA SER A 18 20.92 -12.15 15.57
C SER A 18 20.26 -13.10 16.58
N GLY A 19 19.20 -12.66 17.26
CA GLY A 19 18.45 -13.48 18.21
C GLY A 19 17.79 -14.70 17.57
N ARG A 20 17.40 -14.62 16.29
CA ARG A 20 16.83 -15.77 15.55
C ARG A 20 17.81 -16.93 15.41
N ALA A 21 19.12 -16.67 15.37
CA ALA A 21 20.14 -17.72 15.27
C ALA A 21 20.28 -18.54 16.57
N GLY A 22 19.87 -17.99 17.71
CA GLY A 22 20.03 -18.61 19.04
C GLY A 22 18.79 -19.32 19.59
N ARG A 23 17.77 -19.61 18.76
CA ARG A 23 16.47 -20.11 19.25
C ARG A 23 16.52 -21.52 19.85
N THR A 24 17.41 -22.38 19.36
CA THR A 24 17.49 -23.79 19.77
C THR A 24 18.76 -24.09 20.58
N GLY A 25 19.81 -23.28 20.42
CA GLY A 25 21.10 -23.47 21.05
C GLY A 25 22.09 -22.39 20.60
N PRO A 26 23.39 -22.51 20.93
CA PRO A 26 24.40 -21.55 20.53
C PRO A 26 24.49 -21.40 19.01
N GLY A 27 24.11 -20.23 18.50
CA GLY A 27 24.13 -19.89 17.07
C GLY A 27 25.15 -18.81 16.74
N LYS A 28 25.46 -18.65 15.45
CA LYS A 28 26.31 -17.57 14.94
C LYS A 28 25.52 -16.69 13.98
N CYS A 29 25.76 -15.38 14.04
CA CYS A 29 25.17 -14.40 13.13
C CYS A 29 26.29 -13.65 12.41
N PHE A 30 26.31 -13.71 11.08
CA PHE A 30 27.28 -12.99 10.26
C PHE A 30 26.64 -11.70 9.74
N ARG A 31 27.17 -10.56 10.17
CA ARG A 31 26.74 -9.23 9.74
C ARG A 31 27.67 -8.75 8.64
N LEU A 32 27.13 -8.38 7.48
CA LEU A 32 27.90 -7.89 6.32
C LEU A 32 28.12 -6.37 6.39
N TYR A 33 28.52 -5.87 7.56
CA TYR A 33 28.84 -4.47 7.84
C TYR A 33 29.81 -4.39 9.03
N THR A 34 30.52 -3.27 9.17
CA THR A 34 31.50 -3.07 10.25
C THR A 34 30.82 -2.82 11.60
N GLU A 35 31.54 -3.08 12.69
CA GLU A 35 31.06 -2.76 14.04
C GLU A 35 30.89 -1.25 14.24
N GLU A 36 31.78 -0.45 13.65
CA GLU A 36 31.65 1.01 13.64
C GLU A 36 30.34 1.45 12.98
N ALA A 37 30.01 0.93 11.79
CA ALA A 37 28.76 1.26 11.11
C ALA A 37 27.53 0.86 11.94
N PHE A 38 27.59 -0.26 12.69
CA PHE A 38 26.51 -0.65 13.59
C PHE A 38 26.25 0.38 14.71
N LEU A 39 27.30 0.98 15.25
CA LEU A 39 27.22 1.91 16.38
C LEU A 39 26.93 3.35 15.95
N THR A 40 27.47 3.80 14.82
CA THR A 40 27.41 5.21 14.38
C THR A 40 26.39 5.47 13.28
N GLU A 41 26.20 4.54 12.33
CA GLU A 41 25.35 4.76 11.16
C GLU A 41 23.92 4.26 11.37
N LEU A 42 23.74 3.16 12.12
CA LEU A 42 22.41 2.58 12.34
C LEU A 42 21.66 3.29 13.47
N GLN A 43 20.40 3.66 13.21
CA GLN A 43 19.52 4.20 14.24
C GLN A 43 19.16 3.13 15.29
N PRO A 44 18.99 3.52 16.57
CA PRO A 44 18.67 2.58 17.64
C PRO A 44 17.35 1.86 17.39
N ASN A 45 16.30 2.61 17.03
CA ASN A 45 14.95 2.11 16.76
C ASN A 45 14.52 2.44 15.33
N SER A 46 13.55 1.68 14.82
CA SER A 46 12.92 1.98 13.53
C SER A 46 11.91 3.12 13.69
N ILE A 47 11.87 4.02 12.71
CA ILE A 47 10.87 5.09 12.65
C ILE A 47 9.45 4.46 12.61
N PRO A 48 8.50 4.95 13.42
CA PRO A 48 7.12 4.46 13.47
C PRO A 48 6.42 4.46 12.11
N GLU A 49 5.54 3.49 11.90
CA GLU A 49 4.82 3.32 10.62
C GLU A 49 3.93 4.53 10.31
N ILE A 50 3.24 5.07 11.31
CA ILE A 50 2.36 6.25 11.19
C ILE A 50 3.10 7.52 10.69
N GLN A 51 4.43 7.57 10.83
CA GLN A 51 5.24 8.68 10.33
C GLN A 51 5.80 8.43 8.93
N ARG A 52 5.62 7.22 8.37
CA ARG A 52 6.24 6.77 7.12
C ARG A 52 5.25 6.45 6.01
N THR A 53 4.00 6.17 6.34
CA THR A 53 2.98 5.71 5.38
C THR A 53 1.94 6.78 5.09
N ASN A 54 1.29 6.71 3.93
CA ASN A 54 0.11 7.52 3.64
C ASN A 54 -0.99 7.33 4.69
N LEU A 55 -1.42 8.43 5.28
CA LEU A 55 -2.41 8.43 6.36
C LEU A 55 -3.85 8.48 5.84
N ALA A 56 -4.10 8.57 4.54
CA ALA A 56 -5.46 8.72 3.99
C ALA A 56 -6.41 7.58 4.43
N ASN A 57 -5.94 6.32 4.41
CA ASN A 57 -6.78 5.20 4.86
C ASN A 57 -6.99 5.21 6.39
N THR A 58 -5.93 5.52 7.15
CA THR A 58 -5.99 5.63 8.61
C THR A 58 -6.93 6.75 9.04
N VAL A 59 -6.83 7.92 8.42
CA VAL A 59 -7.68 9.10 8.69
C VAL A 59 -9.14 8.79 8.34
N LEU A 60 -9.39 8.13 7.22
CA LEU A 60 -10.75 7.70 6.84
C LEU A 60 -11.36 6.78 7.91
N THR A 61 -10.59 5.79 8.35
CA THR A 61 -11.00 4.84 9.40
C THR A 61 -11.24 5.57 10.74
N LEU A 62 -10.35 6.47 11.15
CA LEU A 62 -10.51 7.25 12.39
C LEU A 62 -11.77 8.14 12.35
N LYS A 63 -12.04 8.77 11.20
CA LYS A 63 -13.25 9.56 11.00
C LYS A 63 -14.51 8.69 11.00
N ALA A 64 -14.46 7.49 10.43
CA ALA A 64 -15.56 6.52 10.47
C ALA A 64 -15.85 6.03 11.90
N LEU A 65 -14.83 5.97 12.77
CA LEU A 65 -14.98 5.68 14.20
C LEU A 65 -15.58 6.86 15.00
N GLY A 66 -15.76 8.03 14.40
CA GLY A 66 -16.32 9.23 15.05
C GLY A 66 -15.29 10.15 15.70
N ILE A 67 -13.99 9.94 15.42
CA ILE A 67 -12.93 10.81 15.92
C ILE A 67 -12.81 12.02 15.00
N ASN A 68 -13.34 13.16 15.44
CA ASN A 68 -13.34 14.39 14.65
C ASN A 68 -12.06 15.21 14.82
N ASP A 69 -11.51 15.24 16.03
CA ASP A 69 -10.29 15.97 16.37
C ASP A 69 -9.07 15.07 16.25
N LEU A 70 -8.51 15.04 15.04
CA LEU A 70 -7.32 14.24 14.73
C LEU A 70 -6.03 14.91 15.21
N LEU A 71 -6.05 16.23 15.48
CA LEU A 71 -4.86 16.97 15.89
C LEU A 71 -4.56 16.82 17.37
N ASN A 72 -5.62 16.71 18.19
CA ASN A 72 -5.49 16.44 19.63
C ASN A 72 -5.69 14.96 19.98
N PHE A 73 -5.75 14.07 18.98
CA PHE A 73 -5.80 12.64 19.23
C PHE A 73 -4.48 12.17 19.84
N ASP A 74 -4.59 11.37 20.91
CA ASP A 74 -3.45 10.91 21.70
C ASP A 74 -2.69 9.77 21.00
N PHE A 75 -1.91 10.13 19.97
CA PHE A 75 -1.01 9.20 19.31
C PHE A 75 0.25 8.99 20.16
N MET A 76 0.67 7.73 20.32
CA MET A 76 1.93 7.39 20.99
C MET A 76 3.13 8.07 20.33
N ASP A 77 3.17 8.04 18.99
CA ASP A 77 4.10 8.79 18.15
C ASP A 77 3.29 9.56 17.12
N PRO A 78 3.07 10.88 17.29
CA PRO A 78 2.20 11.63 16.39
C PRO A 78 2.80 11.71 14.98
N PRO A 79 1.97 11.61 13.93
CA PRO A 79 2.38 11.91 12.57
C PRO A 79 2.72 13.39 12.40
N THR A 80 3.44 13.74 11.34
CA THR A 80 3.68 15.15 11.03
C THR A 80 2.37 15.84 10.63
N LYS A 81 2.20 17.10 11.05
CA LYS A 81 1.01 17.90 10.70
C LYS A 81 0.80 18.01 9.18
N GLN A 82 1.91 18.06 8.43
CA GLN A 82 1.86 18.12 6.98
C GLN A 82 1.27 16.84 6.38
N SER A 83 1.73 15.65 6.80
CA SER A 83 1.18 14.38 6.32
C SER A 83 -0.30 14.21 6.68
N MET A 84 -0.73 14.71 7.84
CA MET A 84 -2.15 14.73 8.23
C MET A 84 -2.99 15.64 7.32
N LEU A 85 -2.47 16.83 7.02
CA LEU A 85 -3.14 17.80 6.15
C LEU A 85 -3.25 17.27 4.71
N GLU A 86 -2.17 16.72 4.16
CA GLU A 86 -2.16 16.08 2.85
C GLU A 86 -3.17 14.91 2.76
N ALA A 87 -3.32 14.12 3.83
CA ALA A 87 -4.31 13.05 3.88
C ALA A 87 -5.75 13.58 3.90
N LEU A 88 -6.02 14.64 4.67
CA LEU A 88 -7.33 15.29 4.73
C LEU A 88 -7.69 15.93 3.37
N GLU A 89 -6.75 16.67 2.76
CA GLU A 89 -6.93 17.26 1.43
C GLU A 89 -7.21 16.19 0.37
N LYS A 90 -6.49 15.06 0.42
CA LYS A 90 -6.72 13.93 -0.49
C LYS A 90 -8.12 13.33 -0.31
N LEU A 91 -8.58 13.17 0.93
CA LEU A 91 -9.93 12.64 1.21
C LEU A 91 -11.03 13.63 0.81
N PHE A 92 -10.80 14.94 1.01
CA PHE A 92 -11.68 16.00 0.56
C PHE A 92 -11.79 16.03 -0.97
N ALA A 93 -10.66 15.96 -1.69
CA ALA A 93 -10.64 15.89 -3.15
C ALA A 93 -11.34 14.63 -3.70
N LEU A 94 -11.37 13.54 -2.93
CA LEU A 94 -12.12 12.33 -3.26
C LEU A 94 -13.62 12.45 -2.94
N GLY A 95 -14.06 13.48 -2.22
CA GLY A 95 -15.46 13.64 -1.78
C GLY A 95 -15.82 12.75 -0.59
N ALA A 96 -14.83 12.18 0.10
CA ALA A 96 -15.05 11.37 1.30
C ALA A 96 -15.34 12.25 2.53
N LEU A 97 -14.87 13.51 2.52
CA LEU A 97 -15.10 14.51 3.55
C LEU A 97 -15.86 15.71 2.97
N ASP A 98 -16.67 16.38 3.80
CA ASP A 98 -17.30 17.67 3.48
C ASP A 98 -16.41 18.87 3.83
N GLU A 99 -16.91 20.09 3.62
CA GLU A 99 -16.20 21.34 3.91
C GLU A 99 -15.92 21.52 5.41
N GLU A 100 -16.77 20.95 6.26
CA GLU A 100 -16.60 20.90 7.71
C GLU A 100 -15.64 19.79 8.19
N GLY A 101 -15.14 18.94 7.28
CA GLY A 101 -14.23 17.84 7.59
C GLY A 101 -14.91 16.64 8.27
N LEU A 102 -16.24 16.51 8.13
CA LEU A 102 -17.05 15.37 8.53
C LEU A 102 -17.18 14.36 7.38
N LEU A 103 -17.52 13.13 7.75
CA LEU A 103 -17.60 12.03 6.80
C LEU A 103 -18.90 12.10 5.98
N THR A 104 -18.79 12.12 4.66
CA THR A 104 -19.94 12.09 3.76
C THR A 104 -20.54 10.68 3.66
N LYS A 105 -21.72 10.54 3.04
CA LYS A 105 -22.29 9.21 2.73
C LYS A 105 -21.33 8.37 1.88
N LEU A 106 -20.67 9.00 0.90
CA LEU A 106 -19.65 8.36 0.08
C LEU A 106 -18.46 7.91 0.92
N GLY A 107 -17.94 8.80 1.78
CA GLY A 107 -16.83 8.47 2.68
C GLY A 107 -17.15 7.32 3.63
N ARG A 108 -18.40 7.21 4.09
CA ARG A 108 -18.85 6.10 4.93
C ARG A 108 -18.83 4.77 4.19
N HIS A 109 -19.36 4.73 2.96
CA HIS A 109 -19.25 3.55 2.11
C HIS A 109 -17.80 3.20 1.78
N MET A 110 -16.94 4.21 1.56
CA MET A 110 -15.51 3.97 1.31
C MET A 110 -14.80 3.33 2.51
N ALA A 111 -15.18 3.68 3.74
CA ALA A 111 -14.60 3.13 4.97
C ALA A 111 -14.98 1.66 5.22
N ASP A 112 -16.08 1.19 4.63
CA ASP A 112 -16.50 -0.22 4.72
C ASP A 112 -15.62 -1.15 3.87
N PHE A 113 -14.92 -0.62 2.86
CA PHE A 113 -14.05 -1.41 1.99
C PHE A 113 -12.60 -1.44 2.52
N PRO A 114 -11.95 -2.62 2.58
CA PRO A 114 -10.55 -2.75 2.98
C PRO A 114 -9.58 -2.40 1.84
N LEU A 115 -9.80 -1.24 1.19
CA LEU A 115 -9.08 -0.79 0.00
C LEU A 115 -8.61 0.65 0.19
N GLU A 116 -7.63 1.08 -0.62
CA GLU A 116 -7.23 2.48 -0.60
C GLU A 116 -8.38 3.40 -1.05
N PRO A 117 -8.54 4.60 -0.44
CA PRO A 117 -9.66 5.50 -0.76
C PRO A 117 -9.90 5.77 -2.26
N PRO A 118 -8.87 5.96 -3.12
CA PRO A 118 -9.09 6.13 -4.55
C PRO A 118 -9.72 4.90 -5.23
N LEU A 119 -9.32 3.69 -4.82
CA LEU A 119 -9.83 2.43 -5.37
C LEU A 119 -11.25 2.15 -4.87
N SER A 120 -11.53 2.43 -3.59
CA SER A 120 -12.88 2.34 -3.03
C SER A 120 -13.85 3.26 -3.77
N LYS A 121 -13.44 4.50 -4.06
CA LYS A 121 -14.25 5.43 -4.86
C LYS A 121 -14.52 4.89 -6.27
N MET A 122 -13.50 4.34 -6.93
CA MET A 122 -13.63 3.76 -8.26
C MET A 122 -14.66 2.61 -8.30
N LEU A 123 -14.69 1.76 -7.27
CA LEU A 123 -15.68 0.69 -7.15
C LEU A 123 -17.09 1.20 -6.88
N ILE A 124 -17.24 2.25 -6.06
CA ILE A 124 -18.58 2.79 -5.77
C ILE A 124 -19.17 3.44 -7.04
N TYR A 125 -18.38 4.21 -7.78
CA TYR A 125 -18.82 4.83 -9.03
C TYR A 125 -19.07 3.84 -10.17
N SER A 126 -18.41 2.68 -10.17
CA SER A 126 -18.62 1.67 -11.22
C SER A 126 -20.02 1.07 -11.19
N VAL A 127 -20.68 1.07 -10.02
CA VAL A 127 -22.06 0.64 -9.86
C VAL A 127 -23.01 1.61 -10.57
N GLU A 128 -22.79 2.92 -10.45
CA GLU A 128 -23.61 3.95 -11.11
C GLU A 128 -23.46 3.92 -12.63
N LEU A 129 -22.26 3.60 -13.12
CA LEU A 129 -21.95 3.51 -14.55
C LEU A 129 -22.29 2.15 -15.18
N GLY A 130 -22.67 1.15 -14.37
CA GLY A 130 -23.00 -0.20 -14.85
C GLY A 130 -21.78 -1.04 -15.28
N CYS A 131 -20.56 -0.68 -14.87
CA CYS A 131 -19.30 -1.36 -15.23
C CYS A 131 -18.64 -2.04 -14.01
N SER A 132 -19.45 -2.57 -13.10
CA SER A 132 -18.96 -3.04 -11.80
C SER A 132 -18.07 -4.29 -11.90
N GLU A 133 -18.36 -5.21 -12.81
CA GLU A 133 -17.62 -6.46 -12.99
C GLU A 133 -16.19 -6.21 -13.50
N GLU A 134 -16.05 -5.31 -14.47
CA GLU A 134 -14.75 -4.97 -15.05
C GLU A 134 -13.86 -4.24 -14.06
N ILE A 135 -14.44 -3.28 -13.34
CA ILE A 135 -13.72 -2.48 -12.36
C ILE A 135 -13.33 -3.34 -11.15
N LEU A 136 -14.19 -4.26 -10.71
CA LEU A 136 -13.85 -5.22 -9.66
C LEU A 136 -12.63 -6.07 -10.04
N THR A 137 -12.60 -6.57 -11.28
CA THR A 137 -11.47 -7.33 -11.81
C THR A 137 -10.18 -6.50 -11.82
N ILE A 138 -10.26 -5.24 -12.27
CA ILE A 138 -9.11 -4.33 -12.31
C ILE A 138 -8.60 -4.03 -10.89
N VAL A 139 -9.49 -3.72 -9.96
CA VAL A 139 -9.12 -3.41 -8.57
C VAL A 139 -8.49 -4.62 -7.90
N ALA A 140 -9.06 -5.82 -8.07
CA ALA A 140 -8.47 -7.06 -7.56
C ALA A 140 -7.04 -7.28 -8.08
N MET A 141 -6.80 -7.02 -9.37
CA MET A 141 -5.47 -7.15 -9.98
C MET A 141 -4.49 -6.06 -9.52
N LEU A 142 -4.96 -4.86 -9.19
CA LEU A 142 -4.15 -3.77 -8.63
C LEU A 142 -3.77 -4.00 -7.17
N SER A 143 -4.60 -4.73 -6.41
CA SER A 143 -4.30 -5.07 -5.01
C SER A 143 -3.22 -6.13 -4.83
N ILE A 144 -2.84 -6.83 -5.91
CA ILE A 144 -1.82 -7.88 -5.89
C ILE A 144 -0.48 -7.30 -6.39
N GLN A 145 0.63 -7.91 -5.98
CA GLN A 145 1.95 -7.60 -6.54
C GLN A 145 2.00 -7.84 -8.05
N ASN A 146 2.93 -7.17 -8.72
CA ASN A 146 3.06 -7.21 -10.18
C ASN A 146 3.09 -8.64 -10.73
N VAL A 147 2.08 -8.97 -11.54
CA VAL A 147 1.87 -10.31 -12.11
C VAL A 147 2.90 -10.64 -13.20
N PHE A 148 3.55 -9.63 -13.78
CA PHE A 148 4.54 -9.85 -14.82
C PHE A 148 5.89 -10.30 -14.24
N TYR A 149 6.21 -11.58 -14.45
CA TYR A 149 7.52 -12.12 -14.14
C TYR A 149 8.50 -11.89 -15.29
N ARG A 150 9.62 -11.21 -15.02
CA ARG A 150 10.66 -10.89 -16.01
C ARG A 150 12.02 -11.51 -15.62
N PRO A 151 12.27 -12.78 -15.97
CA PRO A 151 13.54 -13.44 -15.69
C PRO A 151 14.68 -12.84 -16.52
N LYS A 152 15.88 -12.69 -15.93
CA LYS A 152 17.06 -12.09 -16.60
C LYS A 152 17.50 -12.85 -17.85
N GLU A 153 17.33 -14.17 -17.88
CA GLU A 153 17.75 -15.03 -18.99
C GLU A 153 16.79 -15.00 -20.19
N LYS A 154 15.51 -14.69 -19.97
CA LYS A 154 14.45 -14.75 -21.00
C LYS A 154 13.68 -13.43 -21.12
N GLN A 155 14.38 -12.30 -21.00
CA GLN A 155 13.77 -10.96 -21.03
C GLN A 155 13.00 -10.72 -22.33
N ALA A 156 13.59 -11.02 -23.49
CA ALA A 156 12.94 -10.78 -24.79
C ALA A 156 11.63 -11.57 -24.96
N ALA A 157 11.60 -12.83 -24.51
CA ALA A 157 10.38 -13.66 -24.57
C ALA A 157 9.31 -13.15 -23.61
N ALA A 158 9.69 -12.75 -22.39
CA ALA A 158 8.77 -12.16 -21.42
C ALA A 158 8.18 -10.82 -21.93
N ASP A 159 9.01 -9.97 -22.54
CA ASP A 159 8.59 -8.69 -23.09
C ASP A 159 7.65 -8.87 -24.30
N GLN A 160 7.87 -9.89 -25.15
CA GLN A 160 6.95 -10.26 -26.24
C GLN A 160 5.57 -10.72 -25.73
N ILE A 161 5.54 -11.54 -24.68
CA ILE A 161 4.27 -11.99 -24.07
C ILE A 161 3.55 -10.79 -23.45
N LYS A 162 4.27 -9.93 -22.72
CA LYS A 162 3.71 -8.72 -22.14
C LYS A 162 3.12 -7.79 -23.21
N ALA A 163 3.79 -7.65 -24.35
CA ALA A 163 3.30 -6.84 -25.46
C ALA A 163 1.95 -7.32 -26.01
N LYS A 164 1.66 -8.64 -25.98
CA LYS A 164 0.35 -9.17 -26.40
C LYS A 164 -0.82 -8.70 -25.52
N PHE A 165 -0.56 -8.39 -24.26
CA PHE A 165 -1.57 -7.89 -23.33
C PHE A 165 -1.60 -6.36 -23.25
N HIS A 166 -0.64 -5.66 -23.88
CA HIS A 166 -0.53 -4.22 -23.81
C HIS A 166 -1.35 -3.55 -24.92
N GLN A 167 -2.35 -2.75 -24.52
CA GLN A 167 -3.01 -1.81 -25.42
C GLN A 167 -2.47 -0.40 -25.17
N PRO A 168 -2.08 0.34 -26.21
CA PRO A 168 -1.37 1.63 -26.06
C PRO A 168 -2.21 2.75 -25.45
N GLU A 169 -3.54 2.66 -25.49
CA GLU A 169 -4.42 3.75 -25.04
C GLU A 169 -4.82 3.68 -23.56
N VAL A 170 -4.73 2.51 -22.92
CA VAL A 170 -5.25 2.31 -21.56
C VAL A 170 -4.34 1.42 -20.72
N THR A 171 -3.63 2.00 -19.75
CA THR A 171 -2.65 1.30 -18.89
C THR A 171 -3.27 0.25 -17.95
N ILE A 172 -4.57 0.35 -17.63
CA ILE A 172 -5.31 -0.61 -16.78
C ILE A 172 -5.86 -1.83 -17.54
N HIS A 173 -5.96 -1.74 -18.87
CA HIS A 173 -6.55 -2.78 -19.71
C HIS A 173 -5.75 -4.11 -19.75
N PRO A 174 -4.41 -4.12 -19.64
CA PRO A 174 -3.64 -5.36 -19.53
C PRO A 174 -4.02 -6.17 -18.28
N LEU A 175 -4.30 -5.51 -17.16
CA LEU A 175 -4.73 -6.17 -15.92
C LEU A 175 -6.12 -6.79 -16.07
N PHE A 176 -7.04 -6.09 -16.75
CA PHE A 176 -8.36 -6.61 -17.08
C PHE A 176 -8.31 -7.87 -17.96
N ASN A 177 -7.50 -7.84 -19.03
CA ASN A 177 -7.36 -8.99 -19.94
C ASN A 177 -6.73 -10.20 -19.24
N ILE A 178 -5.81 -9.97 -18.31
CA ILE A 178 -5.21 -11.03 -17.49
C ILE A 178 -6.26 -11.65 -16.55
N GLY A 179 -7.02 -10.84 -15.82
CA GLY A 179 -8.08 -11.33 -14.94
C GLY A 179 -9.11 -12.17 -15.69
N ARG A 180 -9.53 -11.73 -16.88
CA ARG A 180 -10.44 -12.50 -17.75
C ARG A 180 -9.82 -13.81 -18.25
N SER A 181 -8.54 -13.81 -18.61
CA SER A 181 -7.81 -15.01 -19.04
C SER A 181 -7.63 -16.04 -17.92
N PHE A 182 -7.41 -15.58 -16.68
CA PHE A 182 -7.34 -16.47 -15.50
C PHE A 182 -8.70 -17.07 -15.15
N ASN A 183 -9.80 -16.29 -15.19
CA ASN A 183 -11.15 -16.82 -14.96
C ASN A 183 -11.54 -17.89 -16.00
N PHE A 184 -11.08 -17.78 -17.24
CA PHE A 184 -11.28 -18.82 -18.26
C PHE A 184 -10.49 -20.10 -18.01
N THR A 185 -9.39 -20.07 -17.25
CA THR A 185 -8.54 -21.25 -17.01
C THR A 185 -9.04 -22.09 -15.84
N TYR A 186 -9.75 -21.49 -14.88
CA TYR A 186 -10.33 -22.16 -13.71
C TYR A 186 -11.83 -22.52 -13.86
N SER A 187 -12.41 -22.24 -15.03
CA SER A 187 -13.76 -22.67 -15.40
C SER A 187 -13.70 -23.94 -16.27
N VAL A 188 -13.24 -25.05 -15.69
CA VAL A 188 -13.34 -26.41 -16.26
C VAL A 188 -13.70 -27.39 -15.14
#